data_AF-A0A8J4QUY8-F1
#
_entry.id   AF-A0A8J4QUY8-F1
#
_cell.length_a   1.000
_cell.length_b   1.000
_cell.length_c   1.000
_cell.angle_alpha   90.00
_cell.angle_beta   90.00
_cell.angle_gamma   90.00
#
_symmetry.space_group_name_H-M   'P 1'
#
loop_
_entity.id
_entity.type
_entity.pdbx_description
1 polymer ?
#
loop_
_entity_poly.entity_id
_entity_poly.type
_entity_poly.pdbx_seq_one_letter_code
_entity_poly.pdbx_strand_id
1 'polypeptide(L)' 'MKRACLAASSILRKGSGKCLEAVSAAIQVLEDDPCTNAGRGSNLTEDGHVECDASIMDGHSGAFGAVGFR' A
#
# COMPACT_ATOMS: atom_id res chain seq x y z
N MET A 1 -3.69 -8.76 -8.11
CA MET A 1 -4.94 -8.22 -7.50
C MET A 1 -5.70 -9.18 -6.58
N LYS A 2 -6.11 -10.40 -6.97
CA LYS A 2 -6.90 -11.31 -6.07
C LYS A 2 -6.27 -11.50 -4.67
N ARG A 3 -4.94 -11.67 -4.61
CA ARG A 3 -4.20 -11.82 -3.35
C ARG A 3 -4.36 -10.62 -2.41
N ALA A 4 -4.30 -9.39 -2.93
CA ALA A 4 -4.47 -8.16 -2.15
C ALA A 4 -5.87 -8.07 -1.55
N CYS A 5 -6.92 -8.37 -2.34
CA CYS A 5 -8.30 -8.39 -1.83
C CYS A 5 -8.49 -9.44 -0.72
N LEU A 6 -7.87 -10.62 -0.88
CA LEU A 6 -7.94 -11.67 0.14
C LEU A 6 -7.23 -11.25 1.44
N ALA A 7 -6.06 -10.61 1.34
CA ALA A 7 -5.33 -10.08 2.49
C ALA A 7 -6.16 -9.07 3.28
N ALA A 8 -6.70 -8.04 2.61
CA ALA A 8 -7.58 -7.04 3.22
C ALA A 8 -8.81 -7.68 3.88
N SER A 9 -9.51 -8.54 3.13
CA SER A 9 -10.72 -9.20 3.58
C SER A 9 -10.47 -10.07 4.82
N SER A 10 -9.31 -10.72 4.91
CA SER A 10 -8.93 -11.51 6.09
C SER A 10 -8.78 -10.67 7.36
N ILE A 11 -8.34 -9.41 7.22
CA ILE A 11 -8.16 -8.48 8.34
C ILE A 11 -9.49 -7.87 8.75
N LEU A 12 -10.32 -7.45 7.78
CA LEU A 12 -11.65 -6.89 8.06
C LEU A 12 -12.56 -7.88 8.82
N ARG A 13 -12.42 -9.19 8.56
CA ARG A 13 -13.17 -10.22 9.29
C ARG A 13 -12.80 -10.35 10.77
N LYS A 14 -11.69 -9.75 11.22
CA LYS A 14 -11.25 -9.82 12.63
C LYS A 14 -12.00 -8.84 13.54
N GLY A 15 -12.74 -7.88 12.98
CA GLY A 15 -13.55 -6.93 13.74
C GLY A 15 -13.51 -5.51 13.17
N SER A 16 -14.25 -4.61 13.82
CA SER A 16 -14.26 -3.18 13.51
C SER A 16 -12.93 -2.50 13.86
N GLY A 17 -12.70 -1.30 13.32
CA GLY A 17 -11.48 -0.53 13.59
C GLY A 17 -10.22 -1.02 12.85
N LYS A 18 -10.36 -1.99 11.94
CA LYS A 18 -9.25 -2.62 11.21
C LYS A 18 -9.07 -2.12 9.78
N CYS A 19 -9.73 -1.03 9.40
CA CYS A 19 -9.72 -0.51 8.02
C CYS A 19 -8.31 -0.11 7.56
N LEU A 20 -7.55 0.61 8.40
CA LEU A 20 -6.17 0.99 8.10
C LEU A 20 -5.25 -0.23 7.95
N GLU A 21 -5.35 -1.20 8.85
CA GLU A 21 -4.58 -2.45 8.76
C GLU A 21 -4.95 -3.23 7.48
N ALA A 22 -6.23 -3.28 7.13
CA ALA A 22 -6.72 -4.00 5.96
C ALA A 22 -6.21 -3.39 4.65
N VAL A 23 -6.30 -2.06 4.50
CA VAL A 23 -5.80 -1.40 3.29
C VAL A 23 -4.27 -1.48 3.20
N SER A 24 -3.56 -1.34 4.33
CA SER A 24 -2.10 -1.48 4.38
C SER A 24 -1.64 -2.87 3.94
N ALA A 25 -2.32 -3.93 4.39
CA ALA A 25 -2.01 -5.29 3.96
C ALA A 25 -2.33 -5.55 2.48
N ALA A 26 -3.39 -4.90 1.95
CA ALA A 26 -3.69 -4.97 0.52
C ALA A 26 -2.57 -4.34 -0.31
N ILE A 27 -2.13 -3.15 0.07
CA ILE A 27 -1.09 -2.37 -0.61
C ILE A 27 0.25 -3.12 -0.56
N GLN A 28 0.66 -3.65 0.59
CA GLN A 28 1.89 -4.44 0.70
C GLN A 28 1.92 -5.62 -0.28
N VAL A 29 0.81 -6.35 -0.43
CA VAL A 29 0.72 -7.46 -1.40
C VAL A 29 0.81 -6.98 -2.85
N LEU A 30 0.38 -5.75 -3.14
CA LEU A 30 0.55 -5.14 -4.46
C LEU A 30 2.01 -4.71 -4.67
N GLU A 31 2.60 -4.00 -3.71
CA GLU A 31 3.99 -3.51 -3.74
C GLU A 31 5.03 -4.63 -3.77
N ASP A 32 4.72 -5.81 -3.22
CA ASP A 32 5.60 -6.98 -3.32
C ASP A 32 5.53 -7.68 -4.69
N ASP A 33 4.52 -7.37 -5.52
CA ASP A 33 4.34 -7.96 -6.84
C ASP A 33 5.21 -7.22 -7.87
N PRO A 34 6.26 -7.86 -8.43
CA PRO A 34 7.20 -7.21 -9.35
C PRO A 34 6.56 -6.76 -10.66
N CYS A 35 5.31 -7.16 -10.93
CA CYS A 35 4.56 -6.70 -12.09
C CYS A 35 3.94 -5.31 -11.89
N THR A 36 4.07 -4.71 -10.71
CA THR A 36 3.49 -3.40 -10.39
C THR A 36 4.58 -2.33 -10.29
N ASN A 37 4.24 -1.12 -10.74
CA ASN A 37 5.10 0.06 -10.58
C ASN A 37 4.86 0.70 -9.19
N ALA A 38 5.13 -0.06 -8.13
CA ALA A 38 5.07 0.38 -6.74
C ALA A 38 5.93 -0.57 -5.90
N GLY A 39 6.64 -0.06 -4.88
CA GLY A 39 7.54 -0.88 -4.07
C GLY A 39 8.53 -1.67 -4.92
N ARG A 40 8.46 -3.00 -4.88
CA ARG A 40 9.26 -3.90 -5.72
C ARG A 40 8.65 -3.98 -7.13
N GLY A 41 9.43 -3.58 -8.12
CA GLY A 41 8.98 -3.51 -9.52
C GLY A 41 8.75 -2.07 -10.00
N SER A 42 8.96 -1.10 -9.12
CA SER A 42 8.96 0.33 -9.47
C SER A 42 9.97 0.64 -10.57
N ASN A 43 9.57 1.59 -11.41
CA ASN A 43 10.40 2.14 -12.46
C ASN A 43 11.64 2.79 -11.88
N LEU A 44 12.70 2.78 -12.69
CA LEU A 44 13.91 3.50 -12.37
C LEU A 44 13.76 4.98 -12.74
N THR A 45 14.40 5.84 -11.96
CA THR A 45 14.66 7.23 -12.31
C THR A 45 15.66 7.32 -13.47
N GLU A 46 15.91 8.52 -13.97
CA GLU A 46 16.92 8.76 -15.01
C GLU A 46 18.32 8.29 -14.55
N ASP A 47 18.64 8.45 -13.27
CA ASP A 47 19.89 8.00 -12.66
C ASP A 47 19.92 6.48 -12.35
N GLY A 48 18.84 5.75 -12.68
CA GLY A 48 18.77 4.31 -12.49
C GLY A 48 18.42 3.86 -11.07
N HIS A 49 17.92 4.76 -10.23
CA HIS A 49 17.50 4.45 -8.84
C HIS A 49 15.99 4.19 -8.74
N VAL A 50 15.56 3.47 -7.71
CA VAL A 50 14.13 3.32 -7.40
C VAL A 50 13.74 4.38 -6.38
N GLU A 51 12.76 5.20 -6.75
CA GLU A 51 12.12 6.18 -5.86
C GLU A 51 10.60 5.90 -5.83
N CYS A 52 10.02 5.92 -4.65
CA CYS A 52 8.62 5.56 -4.42
C CYS A 52 7.92 6.63 -3.59
N ASP A 53 6.69 6.94 -3.98
CA ASP A 53 5.77 7.76 -3.21
C ASP A 53 4.60 6.90 -2.72
N ALA A 54 4.17 7.12 -1.49
CA ALA A 54 3.05 6.41 -0.90
C ALA A 54 2.27 7.30 0.07
N SER A 55 0.96 7.10 0.18
CA SER A 55 0.13 7.81 1.14
C SER A 55 -1.06 6.97 1.63
N ILE A 56 -1.58 7.30 2.81
CA ILE A 56 -2.71 6.62 3.44
C ILE A 56 -3.53 7.62 4.27
N MET A 57 -4.84 7.39 4.37
CA MET A 57 -5.76 8.23 5.14
C MET A 57 -6.69 7.38 5.99
N ASP A 58 -6.94 7.82 7.21
CA ASP A 58 -8.06 7.35 8.03
C ASP A 58 -9.30 8.21 7.80
N GLY A 59 -10.31 7.63 7.16
CA GLY A 59 -11.58 8.31 6.91
C GLY A 59 -12.41 8.62 8.17
N HIS A 60 -12.13 7.98 9.30
CA HIS A 60 -12.85 8.25 10.55
C HIS A 60 -12.34 9.50 11.27
N SER A 61 -11.02 9.59 11.46
CA SER A 61 -10.39 10.73 12.15
C SER A 61 -9.97 11.87 11.21
N GLY A 62 -9.86 11.61 9.91
CA GLY A 62 -9.25 12.52 8.93
C GLY A 62 -7.72 12.55 9.00
N ALA A 63 -7.09 11.72 9.84
CA ALA A 63 -5.64 11.62 9.91
C ALA A 63 -5.05 11.11 8.58
N PHE A 64 -3.94 11.69 8.16
CA PHE A 64 -3.28 11.40 6.89
C PHE A 64 -1.77 11.27 7.08
N GLY A 65 -1.14 10.38 6.30
CA GLY A 65 0.31 10.24 6.23
C GLY A 65 0.76 9.99 4.80
N ALA A 66 1.91 10.55 4.45
CA ALA A 66 2.54 10.34 3.15
C ALA A 66 4.06 10.36 3.27
N VAL A 67 4.70 9.65 2.35
CA VAL A 67 6.14 9.70 2.08
C VAL A 67 6.33 9.93 0.59
N GLY A 68 7.36 10.67 0.23
CA GLY A 68 7.78 10.80 -1.14
C GLY A 68 9.22 11.26 -1.22
N PHE A 69 9.88 10.89 -2.31
CA PHE A 69 11.24 11.35 -2.58
C PHE A 69 11.20 12.80 -3.08
N ARG A 70 12.27 13.57 -2.87
CA ARG A 70 12.36 14.98 -3.27
C ARG A 70 13.20 15.14 -4.52
#